data_AF-A0A6J0KWS8-F1
#
_entry.id   AF-A0A6J0KWS8-F1
#
_cell.length_a   1.000
_cell.length_b   1.000
_cell.length_c   1.000
_cell.angle_alpha   90.00
_cell.angle_beta   90.00
_cell.angle_gamma   90.00
#
_symmetry.space_group_name_H-M   'P 1'
#
loop_
_entity.id
_entity.type
_entity.pdbx_description
1 polymer ?
#
loop_
_entity_poly.entity_id
_entity_poly.type
_entity_poly.pdbx_seq_one_letter_code
_entity_poly.pdbx_strand_id
1 'polypeptide(L)'
;MWVEIICALAIYKLVRLFFSNDDFSDVETSDSTALFSVAHRLEKVYGGKAYVGLRIPDADTSSRQDIDLVLVTNGQVEVVGVKNLHGIVTVTSDGSWVCEGGKHHHSTHTYPDPLAEVKKQASVLESYLEQRGVTLPEGSISCKVVIPNPNFRTMHAFPSEVITYEEWQHLKPVSRNILSGWVKGAFSSTGKETQDSPHQKLNFVLGSAPVWDRVELKNSKIVLGEFLEFKGKEEDTSALRHIKRSKVDRISIQQTSMLGFAPTRLQVLYSYRDYRSEGSSGSETKEVTVRSSTEVVFQPRDSEKIKKFKLSSILSVSLSA
;
A
#
# COMPACT_ATOMS: atom_id res chain seq x y z
N MET A 1 -44.66 -10.91 19.30
CA MET A 1 -43.65 -10.04 19.95
C MET A 1 -42.35 -10.76 20.31
N TRP A 2 -42.26 -11.59 21.36
CA TRP A 2 -40.96 -12.18 21.76
C TRP A 2 -40.37 -13.15 20.72
N VAL A 3 -41.21 -13.96 20.08
CA VAL A 3 -40.78 -14.90 19.02
C VAL A 3 -40.24 -14.15 17.80
N GLU A 4 -40.86 -13.05 17.40
CA GLU A 4 -40.42 -12.22 16.27
C GLU A 4 -39.08 -11.53 16.57
N ILE A 5 -38.86 -11.08 17.81
CA ILE A 5 -37.58 -10.50 18.24
C ILE A 5 -36.47 -11.55 18.23
N ILE A 6 -36.74 -12.77 18.70
CA ILE A 6 -35.77 -13.87 18.68
C ILE A 6 -35.46 -14.30 17.24
N CYS A 7 -36.48 -14.40 16.37
CA CYS A 7 -36.27 -14.68 14.95
C CYS A 7 -35.48 -13.56 14.25
N ALA A 8 -35.78 -12.30 14.53
CA ALA A 8 -35.04 -11.16 13.99
C ALA A 8 -33.58 -11.15 14.47
N LEU A 9 -33.31 -11.50 15.74
CA LEU A 9 -31.95 -11.63 16.27
C LEU A 9 -31.21 -12.83 15.66
N ALA A 10 -31.88 -13.95 15.42
CA ALA A 10 -31.30 -15.12 14.76
C ALA A 10 -30.96 -14.83 13.30
N ILE A 11 -31.87 -14.16 12.57
CA ILE A 11 -31.64 -13.70 11.19
C ILE A 11 -30.52 -12.66 11.17
N TYR A 12 -30.53 -11.69 12.08
CA TYR A 12 -29.46 -10.70 12.21
C TYR A 12 -28.12 -11.37 12.50
N LYS A 13 -28.06 -12.36 13.39
CA LYS A 13 -26.83 -13.13 13.64
C LYS A 13 -26.42 -13.98 12.44
N LEU A 14 -27.35 -14.57 11.69
CA LEU A 14 -27.06 -15.34 10.48
C LEU A 14 -26.55 -14.45 9.33
N VAL A 15 -27.22 -13.33 9.09
CA VAL A 15 -26.80 -12.30 8.15
C VAL A 15 -25.43 -11.77 8.59
N ARG A 16 -25.26 -11.45 9.87
CA ARG A 16 -23.94 -11.08 10.39
C ARG A 16 -22.93 -12.21 10.25
N LEU A 17 -23.25 -13.49 10.41
CA LEU A 17 -22.28 -14.57 10.20
C LEU A 17 -21.89 -14.75 8.73
N PHE A 18 -22.82 -14.49 7.81
CA PHE A 18 -22.58 -14.60 6.36
C PHE A 18 -21.91 -13.36 5.76
N PHE A 19 -22.11 -12.18 6.35
CA PHE A 19 -21.57 -10.89 5.88
C PHE A 19 -20.46 -10.32 6.76
N SER A 20 -20.41 -10.63 8.05
CA SER A 20 -19.24 -10.44 8.92
C SER A 20 -18.26 -11.56 8.68
N ASN A 21 -17.48 -11.33 7.63
CA ASN A 21 -16.07 -11.64 7.64
C ASN A 21 -15.41 -10.92 8.86
N ASP A 22 -15.61 -11.41 10.10
CA ASP A 22 -15.13 -10.77 11.36
C ASP A 22 -13.87 -11.44 11.97
N ASP A 23 -13.23 -12.41 11.29
CA ASP A 23 -11.95 -13.00 11.75
C ASP A 23 -10.69 -12.31 11.17
N PHE A 24 -10.87 -11.12 10.61
CA PHE A 24 -9.78 -10.33 10.03
C PHE A 24 -9.23 -9.46 11.15
N SER A 25 -7.93 -9.53 11.44
CA SER A 25 -7.32 -8.50 12.29
C SER A 25 -7.51 -7.16 11.56
N ASP A 26 -8.48 -6.37 12.03
CA ASP A 26 -8.78 -5.04 11.49
C ASP A 26 -7.51 -4.19 11.42
N VAL A 27 -6.56 -4.43 12.34
CA VAL A 27 -5.27 -3.77 12.47
C VAL A 27 -4.44 -3.83 11.18
N GLU A 28 -4.17 -5.01 10.63
CA GLU A 28 -3.29 -5.12 9.43
C GLU A 28 -3.96 -4.51 8.18
N THR A 29 -5.28 -4.68 8.04
CA THR A 29 -6.03 -4.00 6.99
C THR A 29 -6.06 -2.49 7.20
N SER A 30 -6.08 -2.02 8.45
CA SER A 30 -6.10 -0.60 8.81
C SER A 30 -4.80 0.07 8.40
N ASP A 31 -3.66 -0.58 8.65
CA ASP A 31 -2.34 0.00 8.38
C ASP A 31 -2.08 0.13 6.88
N SER A 32 -2.34 -0.93 6.11
CA SER A 32 -2.27 -0.88 4.64
C SER A 32 -3.28 0.12 4.05
N THR A 33 -4.52 0.13 4.53
CA THR A 33 -5.55 1.07 4.03
C THR A 33 -5.19 2.52 4.36
N ALA A 34 -4.65 2.78 5.55
CA ALA A 34 -4.16 4.08 5.97
C ALA A 34 -3.01 4.56 5.07
N LEU A 35 -2.05 3.68 4.76
CA LEU A 35 -0.97 3.97 3.82
C LEU A 35 -1.49 4.44 2.44
N PHE A 36 -2.41 3.70 1.83
CA PHE A 36 -2.98 4.09 0.54
C PHE A 36 -3.81 5.39 0.62
N SER A 37 -4.49 5.62 1.74
CA SER A 37 -5.24 6.87 1.98
C SER A 37 -4.31 8.08 2.09
N VAL A 38 -3.17 7.93 2.77
CA VAL A 38 -2.11 8.94 2.85
C VAL A 38 -1.55 9.22 1.45
N ALA A 39 -1.17 8.17 0.71
CA ALA A 39 -0.61 8.29 -0.64
C ALA A 39 -1.55 9.06 -1.58
N HIS A 40 -2.81 8.63 -1.69
CA HIS A 40 -3.80 9.28 -2.56
C HIS A 40 -4.04 10.75 -2.18
N ARG A 41 -4.05 11.06 -0.87
CA ARG A 41 -4.20 12.45 -0.42
C ARG A 41 -2.98 13.29 -0.76
N LEU A 42 -1.77 12.76 -0.56
CA LEU A 42 -0.53 13.48 -0.87
C LEU A 42 -0.41 13.77 -2.37
N GLU A 43 -0.73 12.81 -3.24
CA GLU A 43 -0.81 13.04 -4.69
C GLU A 43 -1.81 14.15 -5.02
N LYS A 44 -2.99 14.14 -4.40
CA LYS A 44 -4.02 15.16 -4.63
C LYS A 44 -3.60 16.56 -4.16
N VAL A 45 -2.89 16.65 -3.04
CA VAL A 45 -2.51 17.92 -2.41
C VAL A 45 -1.27 18.53 -3.06
N TYR A 46 -0.21 17.75 -3.22
CA TYR A 46 1.08 18.25 -3.73
C TYR A 46 1.21 18.13 -5.24
N GLY A 47 0.36 17.33 -5.89
CA GLY A 47 0.60 16.90 -7.27
C GLY A 47 1.75 15.89 -7.35
N GLY A 48 1.95 15.30 -8.52
CA GLY A 48 2.99 14.29 -8.74
C GLY A 48 2.46 12.86 -8.65
N LYS A 49 3.35 11.92 -8.34
CA LYS A 49 3.07 10.48 -8.35
C LYS A 49 3.61 9.80 -7.10
N ALA A 50 2.77 8.99 -6.47
CA ALA A 50 3.09 8.17 -5.31
C ALA A 50 3.46 6.74 -5.73
N TYR A 51 4.52 6.23 -5.13
CA TYR A 51 4.97 4.86 -5.23
C TYR A 51 4.85 4.20 -3.86
N VAL A 52 3.94 3.24 -3.72
CA VAL A 52 3.52 2.69 -2.43
C VAL A 52 4.04 1.28 -2.24
N GLY A 53 4.58 0.99 -1.06
CA GLY A 53 5.01 -0.34 -0.63
C GLY A 53 6.19 -0.88 -1.44
N LEU A 54 7.19 -0.03 -1.71
CA LEU A 54 8.42 -0.45 -2.37
C LEU A 54 9.20 -1.40 -1.48
N ARG A 55 9.88 -2.36 -2.11
CA ARG A 55 10.71 -3.39 -1.48
C ARG A 55 12.06 -3.46 -2.19
N ILE A 56 12.86 -2.42 -1.99
CA ILE A 56 14.12 -2.21 -2.71
C ILE A 56 15.26 -3.00 -2.08
N PRO A 57 16.20 -3.55 -2.87
CA PRO A 57 17.40 -4.17 -2.33
C PRO A 57 18.29 -3.11 -1.68
N ASP A 58 18.81 -3.44 -0.50
CA ASP A 58 19.83 -2.66 0.19
C ASP A 58 21.21 -3.18 -0.19
N ALA A 59 22.03 -2.27 -0.74
CA ALA A 59 23.36 -2.56 -1.23
C ALA A 59 24.30 -3.03 -0.11
N ASP A 60 24.10 -2.54 1.11
CA ASP A 60 25.02 -2.75 2.23
C ASP A 60 24.68 -4.02 3.01
N THR A 61 23.39 -4.37 3.11
CA THR A 61 22.93 -5.45 3.99
C THR A 61 22.50 -6.71 3.26
N SER A 62 22.49 -6.73 1.92
CA SER A 62 21.93 -7.81 1.08
C SER A 62 20.45 -8.15 1.36
N SER A 63 19.80 -7.37 2.24
CA SER A 63 18.40 -7.50 2.59
C SER A 63 17.54 -6.61 1.69
N ARG A 64 16.22 -6.80 1.71
CA ARG A 64 15.30 -5.84 1.10
C ARG A 64 14.80 -4.88 2.17
N GLN A 65 14.76 -3.60 1.85
CA GLN A 65 14.18 -2.56 2.71
C GLN A 65 12.79 -2.20 2.20
N ASP A 66 11.85 -2.14 3.13
CA ASP A 66 10.47 -1.79 2.84
C ASP A 66 10.27 -0.29 3.01
N ILE A 67 9.92 0.39 1.92
CA ILE A 67 9.57 1.82 1.93
C ILE A 67 8.07 1.94 1.74
N ASP A 68 7.42 2.56 2.73
CA ASP A 68 5.97 2.70 2.74
C ASP A 68 5.49 3.53 1.54
N LEU A 69 6.06 4.72 1.34
CA LEU A 69 5.67 5.64 0.28
C LEU A 69 6.85 6.49 -0.20
N VAL A 70 6.98 6.63 -1.52
CA VAL A 70 7.82 7.64 -2.17
C VAL A 70 6.93 8.54 -3.02
N LEU A 71 6.87 9.82 -2.69
CA LEU A 71 6.17 10.83 -3.48
C LEU A 71 7.17 11.57 -4.36
N VAL A 72 6.96 11.53 -5.67
CA VAL A 72 7.74 12.28 -6.66
C VAL A 72 6.93 13.48 -7.13
N THR A 73 7.43 14.67 -6.86
CA THR A 73 6.86 15.94 -7.31
C THR A 73 7.82 16.65 -8.27
N ASN A 74 7.46 17.85 -8.75
CA ASN A 74 8.32 18.64 -9.62
C ASN A 74 9.55 19.16 -8.85
N GLY A 75 10.62 18.36 -8.85
CA GLY A 75 11.93 18.72 -8.29
C GLY A 75 12.21 18.20 -6.87
N GLN A 76 11.31 17.43 -6.27
CA GLN A 76 11.53 16.84 -4.94
C GLN A 76 11.06 15.38 -4.88
N VAL A 77 11.80 14.59 -4.12
CA VAL A 77 11.45 13.22 -3.76
C VAL A 77 11.22 13.20 -2.25
N GLU A 78 10.05 12.74 -1.83
CA GLU A 78 9.72 12.65 -0.41
C GLU A 78 9.52 11.18 -0.03
N VAL A 79 10.34 10.71 0.90
CA VAL A 79 10.20 9.38 1.50
C VAL A 79 9.34 9.52 2.74
N VAL A 80 8.20 8.84 2.73
CA VAL A 80 7.17 8.97 3.75
C VAL A 80 6.98 7.62 4.44
N GLY A 81 7.29 7.56 5.73
CA GLY A 81 6.87 6.46 6.60
C GLY A 81 5.44 6.69 7.09
N VAL A 82 4.58 5.69 7.02
CA VAL A 82 3.20 5.81 7.51
C VAL A 82 3.01 4.92 8.73
N LYS A 83 2.68 5.53 9.87
CA LYS A 83 2.49 4.82 11.14
C LYS A 83 1.07 5.04 11.63
N ASN A 84 0.23 4.02 11.56
CA ASN A 84 -1.18 4.08 11.95
C ASN A 84 -1.40 3.87 13.46
N LEU A 85 -0.58 4.55 14.27
CA LEU A 85 -0.54 4.40 15.73
C LEU A 85 -1.83 4.89 16.38
N HIS A 86 -2.22 4.29 17.49
CA HIS A 86 -3.41 4.66 18.24
C HIS A 86 -3.07 4.88 19.71
N GLY A 87 -3.88 5.67 20.41
CA GLY A 87 -3.68 5.94 21.83
C GLY A 87 -2.65 7.04 22.07
N ILE A 88 -2.11 7.08 23.29
CA ILE A 88 -1.14 8.06 23.72
C ILE A 88 0.26 7.54 23.36
N VAL A 89 1.02 8.34 22.62
CA VAL A 89 2.41 8.01 22.28
C VAL A 89 3.36 8.89 23.07
N THR A 90 4.32 8.24 23.72
CA THR A 90 5.44 8.87 24.42
C THR A 90 6.74 8.54 23.70
N VAL A 91 7.65 9.51 23.66
CA VAL A 91 8.98 9.34 23.07
C VAL A 91 9.97 9.13 24.21
N THR A 92 10.68 8.02 24.17
CA THR A 92 11.70 7.69 25.16
C THR A 92 13.01 8.40 24.85
N SER A 93 13.95 8.39 25.80
CA SER A 93 15.24 9.08 25.66
C SER A 93 16.12 8.56 24.52
N ASP A 94 15.89 7.34 24.05
CA ASP A 94 16.58 6.72 22.91
C ASP A 94 15.90 7.02 21.57
N GLY A 95 14.83 7.82 21.56
CA GLY A 95 14.05 8.17 20.37
C GLY A 95 12.99 7.14 19.99
N SER A 96 12.90 6.00 20.68
CA SER A 96 11.85 5.03 20.42
C SER A 96 10.47 5.54 20.89
N TRP A 97 9.41 5.02 20.28
CA TRP A 97 8.04 5.47 20.49
C TRP A 97 7.26 4.38 21.22
N VAL A 98 6.68 4.73 22.36
CA VAL A 98 5.89 3.83 23.19
C VAL A 98 4.42 4.23 23.09
N CYS A 99 3.59 3.31 22.61
CA CYS A 99 2.16 3.53 22.44
C CYS A 99 1.38 2.89 23.58
N GLU A 100 0.64 3.71 24.32
CA GLU A 100 -0.24 3.33 25.43
C GLU A 100 -1.70 3.58 25.01
N GLY A 101 -2.49 2.52 24.78
CA GLY A 101 -3.94 2.70 24.52
C GLY A 101 -4.66 1.67 23.67
N GLY A 102 -4.34 0.39 23.78
CA GLY A 102 -5.11 -0.68 23.12
C GLY A 102 -6.53 -0.86 23.68
N LYS A 103 -7.40 -1.53 22.90
CA LYS A 103 -8.73 -2.03 23.36
C LYS A 103 -8.65 -2.87 24.64
N HIS A 104 -7.46 -3.38 24.95
CA HIS A 104 -7.11 -3.95 26.24
C HIS A 104 -6.14 -2.98 26.94
N HIS A 105 -6.54 -2.48 28.10
CA HIS A 105 -5.85 -1.47 28.92
C HIS A 105 -4.41 -1.82 29.38
N HIS A 106 -3.75 -2.84 28.80
CA HIS A 106 -2.44 -3.35 29.21
C HIS A 106 -1.46 -3.67 28.06
N SER A 107 -1.79 -3.45 26.79
CA SER A 107 -0.82 -3.65 25.70
C SER A 107 -0.05 -2.37 25.39
N THR A 108 1.18 -2.29 25.87
CA THR A 108 2.16 -1.28 25.45
C THR A 108 2.93 -1.81 24.25
N HIS A 109 2.98 -1.05 23.16
CA HIS A 109 3.77 -1.40 21.97
C HIS A 109 4.90 -0.39 21.78
N THR A 110 6.13 -0.89 21.70
CA THR A 110 7.32 -0.08 21.44
C THR A 110 7.71 -0.19 19.97
N TYR A 111 7.93 0.96 19.34
CA TYR A 111 8.39 1.10 17.97
C TYR A 111 9.78 1.77 17.98
N PRO A 112 10.73 1.34 17.14
CA PRO A 112 11.97 2.09 16.91
C PRO A 112 11.65 3.53 16.44
N ASP A 113 12.60 4.46 16.56
CA ASP A 113 12.44 5.82 16.07
C ASP A 113 12.01 5.83 14.59
N PRO A 114 10.75 6.21 14.28
CA PRO A 114 10.25 6.19 12.92
C PRO A 114 11.00 7.17 12.00
N LEU A 115 11.52 8.27 12.54
CA LEU A 115 12.28 9.23 11.74
C LEU A 115 13.66 8.69 11.36
N ALA A 116 14.35 8.03 12.30
CA ALA A 116 15.62 7.37 12.01
C ALA A 116 15.44 6.28 10.94
N GLU A 117 14.35 5.51 11.02
CA GLU A 117 14.03 4.47 10.04
C GLU A 117 13.76 5.06 8.65
N VAL A 118 12.93 6.11 8.55
CA VAL A 118 12.65 6.75 7.25
C VAL A 118 13.91 7.39 6.65
N LYS A 119 14.79 7.97 7.47
CA LYS A 119 16.07 8.53 7.00
C LYS A 119 16.98 7.44 6.44
N LYS A 120 17.07 6.29 7.11
CA LYS A 120 17.80 5.13 6.60
C LYS A 120 17.21 4.65 5.27
N GLN A 121 15.88 4.52 5.19
CA GLN A 121 15.18 4.14 3.97
C GLN A 121 15.45 5.11 2.81
N ALA A 122 15.53 6.41 3.10
CA ALA A 122 15.88 7.42 2.11
C ALA A 122 17.31 7.25 1.57
N SER A 123 18.30 6.96 2.41
CA SER A 123 19.67 6.66 1.97
C SER A 123 19.75 5.38 1.11
N VAL A 124 18.96 4.36 1.45
CA VAL A 124 18.87 3.13 0.65
C VAL A 124 18.20 3.40 -0.70
N LEU A 125 17.15 4.23 -0.73
CA LEU A 125 16.49 4.66 -1.95
C LEU A 125 17.44 5.43 -2.86
N GLU A 126 18.20 6.37 -2.29
CA GLU A 126 19.19 7.17 -3.01
C GLU A 126 20.22 6.25 -3.68
N SER A 127 20.84 5.35 -2.91
CA SER A 127 21.77 4.33 -3.43
C SER A 127 21.13 3.47 -4.54
N TYR A 128 19.88 3.05 -4.37
CA TYR A 128 19.15 2.26 -5.37
C TYR A 128 18.93 3.03 -6.68
N LEU A 129 18.60 4.32 -6.59
CA LEU A 129 18.41 5.20 -7.74
C LEU A 129 19.74 5.44 -8.47
N GLU A 130 20.81 5.72 -7.73
CA GLU A 130 22.16 5.94 -8.28
C GLU A 130 22.67 4.73 -9.05
N GLN A 131 22.49 3.52 -8.50
CA GLN A 131 22.84 2.27 -9.18
C GLN A 131 22.09 2.05 -10.50
N ARG A 132 20.91 2.66 -10.65
CA ARG A 132 20.12 2.66 -11.89
C ARG A 132 20.34 3.90 -12.74
N GLY A 133 21.37 4.69 -12.41
CA GLY A 133 21.81 5.87 -13.13
C GLY A 133 20.85 7.05 -13.00
N VAL A 134 20.15 7.17 -11.87
CA VAL A 134 19.38 8.34 -11.47
C VAL A 134 20.09 8.98 -10.30
N THR A 135 20.82 10.06 -10.56
CA THR A 135 21.46 10.87 -9.52
C THR A 135 20.55 12.04 -9.18
N LEU A 136 20.24 12.17 -7.89
CA LEU A 136 19.44 13.27 -7.39
C LEU A 136 20.36 14.36 -6.82
N PRO A 137 20.03 15.66 -6.96
CA PRO A 137 20.83 16.71 -6.34
C PRO A 137 20.81 16.60 -4.81
N GLU A 138 21.89 17.02 -4.15
CA GLU A 138 21.95 17.06 -2.69
C GLU A 138 20.76 17.84 -2.11
N GLY A 139 20.12 17.29 -1.08
CA GLY A 139 18.96 17.90 -0.42
C GLY A 139 17.63 17.80 -1.19
N SER A 140 17.58 17.08 -2.31
CA SER A 140 16.34 16.83 -3.05
C SER A 140 15.42 15.79 -2.40
N ILE A 141 16.00 14.89 -1.59
CA ILE A 141 15.24 13.90 -0.83
C ILE A 141 14.88 14.49 0.54
N SER A 142 13.59 14.45 0.84
CA SER A 142 13.06 14.81 2.17
C SER A 142 12.42 13.59 2.83
N CYS A 143 12.43 13.56 4.15
CA CYS A 143 11.93 12.45 4.96
C CYS A 143 10.77 12.94 5.82
N LYS A 144 9.62 12.26 5.79
CA LYS A 144 8.49 12.54 6.68
C LYS A 144 7.90 11.28 7.28
N VAL A 145 7.26 11.43 8.44
CA VAL A 145 6.47 10.39 9.08
C VAL A 145 5.04 10.89 9.20
N VAL A 146 4.07 10.18 8.62
CA VAL A 146 2.65 10.54 8.70
C VAL A 146 1.92 9.59 9.64
N ILE A 147 1.13 10.16 10.54
CA ILE A 147 0.30 9.44 11.51
C ILE A 147 -1.18 9.73 11.21
N PRO A 148 -1.83 8.95 10.34
CA PRO A 148 -3.17 9.27 9.84
C PRO A 148 -4.30 8.82 10.76
N ASN A 149 -4.01 8.36 11.98
CA ASN A 149 -5.02 7.84 12.89
C ASN A 149 -5.61 8.96 13.77
N PRO A 150 -6.93 9.21 13.75
CA PRO A 150 -7.56 10.24 14.58
C PRO A 150 -7.48 9.97 16.08
N ASN A 151 -7.27 8.71 16.49
CA ASN A 151 -7.16 8.33 17.89
C ASN A 151 -5.73 8.46 18.43
N PHE A 152 -4.79 8.93 17.61
CA PHE A 152 -3.45 9.25 18.04
C PHE A 152 -3.45 10.49 18.93
N ARG A 153 -2.75 10.41 20.06
CA ARG A 153 -2.55 11.51 20.99
C ARG A 153 -1.08 11.55 21.38
N THR A 154 -0.56 12.74 21.60
CA THR A 154 0.81 12.95 22.08
C THR A 154 0.83 13.90 23.25
N MET A 155 1.76 13.68 24.19
CA MET A 155 2.04 14.59 25.29
C MET A 155 3.14 15.61 24.95
N HIS A 156 3.87 15.40 23.85
CA HIS A 156 5.01 16.21 23.45
C HIS A 156 4.86 16.70 22.00
N ALA A 157 5.46 17.85 21.71
CA ALA A 157 5.59 18.34 20.35
C ALA A 157 6.58 17.46 19.58
N PHE A 158 6.19 17.01 18.38
CA PHE A 158 7.09 16.30 17.49
C PHE A 158 7.89 17.28 16.60
N PRO A 159 9.01 16.83 16.01
CA PRO A 159 9.67 17.54 14.92
C PRO A 159 8.72 17.80 13.74
N SER A 160 9.04 18.82 12.94
CA SER A 160 8.25 19.23 11.75
C SER A 160 8.09 18.15 10.67
N GLU A 161 8.96 17.15 10.69
CA GLU A 161 8.98 16.00 9.81
C GLU A 161 7.89 14.97 10.18
N VAL A 162 7.33 15.06 11.38
CA VAL A 162 6.19 14.23 11.81
C VAL A 162 4.89 14.99 11.56
N ILE A 163 4.03 14.44 10.73
CA ILE A 163 2.71 14.99 10.42
C ILE A 163 1.66 14.16 11.16
N THR A 164 1.02 14.78 12.14
CA THR A 164 -0.09 14.19 12.90
C THR A 164 -1.38 14.12 12.08
N TYR A 165 -2.40 13.43 12.58
CA TYR A 165 -3.71 13.35 11.91
C TYR A 165 -4.31 14.73 11.65
N GLU A 166 -4.25 15.64 12.64
CA GLU A 166 -4.79 16.98 12.51
C GLU A 166 -4.06 17.75 11.42
N GLU A 167 -2.73 17.76 11.40
CA GLU A 167 -1.94 18.44 10.37
C GLU A 167 -2.17 17.83 8.99
N TRP A 168 -2.21 16.50 8.91
CA TRP A 168 -2.51 15.75 7.69
C TRP A 168 -3.89 16.14 7.12
N GLN A 169 -4.89 16.32 7.98
CA GLN A 169 -6.24 16.77 7.60
C GLN A 169 -6.29 18.22 7.13
N HIS A 170 -5.33 19.05 7.51
CA HIS A 170 -5.27 20.46 7.14
C HIS A 170 -4.21 20.80 6.09
N LEU A 171 -3.51 19.79 5.54
CA LEU A 171 -2.57 19.99 4.44
C LEU A 171 -3.28 20.70 3.27
N LYS A 172 -2.81 21.91 2.98
CA LYS A 172 -3.28 22.71 1.85
C LYS A 172 -2.42 22.42 0.63
N PRO A 173 -2.99 22.47 -0.58
CA PRO A 173 -2.18 22.42 -1.79
C PRO A 173 -1.17 23.55 -1.73
N VAL A 174 0.11 23.21 -1.88
CA VAL A 174 1.17 24.22 -1.99
C VAL A 174 0.80 25.07 -3.19
N SER A 175 0.63 26.38 -2.98
CA SER A 175 0.36 27.28 -4.09
C SER A 175 1.49 27.11 -5.09
N ARG A 176 1.17 26.84 -6.36
CA ARG A 176 2.14 26.64 -7.46
C ARG A 176 3.20 27.76 -7.56
N ASN A 177 3.00 28.87 -6.87
CA ASN A 177 3.83 30.06 -6.90
C ASN A 177 4.97 30.09 -5.87
N ILE A 178 5.06 29.15 -4.91
CA ILE A 178 6.15 29.14 -3.89
C ILE A 178 7.27 28.15 -4.23
N LEU A 179 7.06 27.24 -5.19
CA LEU A 179 8.09 26.29 -5.65
C LEU A 179 9.04 26.86 -6.72
N SER A 180 9.00 28.17 -6.99
CA SER A 180 9.85 28.81 -8.02
C SER A 180 11.30 29.09 -7.59
N GLY A 181 11.72 28.64 -6.40
CA GLY A 181 13.04 28.94 -5.84
C GLY A 181 14.22 28.16 -6.47
N TRP A 182 13.97 26.99 -7.07
CA TRP A 182 15.04 26.15 -7.65
C TRP A 182 15.20 26.31 -9.17
N VAL A 183 14.33 27.05 -9.86
CA VAL A 183 14.49 27.25 -11.31
C VAL A 183 15.56 28.32 -11.66
N LYS A 184 16.37 28.79 -10.69
CA LYS A 184 17.28 29.94 -10.91
C LYS A 184 18.76 29.70 -10.67
N GLY A 185 19.21 28.46 -10.45
CA GLY A 185 20.59 28.19 -10.02
C GLY A 185 21.55 27.54 -11.02
N ALA A 186 21.11 26.70 -11.96
CA ALA A 186 22.05 25.79 -12.65
C ALA A 186 21.85 25.57 -14.16
N PHE A 187 20.94 26.27 -14.83
CA PHE A 187 20.79 26.12 -16.29
C PHE A 187 20.68 27.49 -16.99
N SER A 188 21.80 28.20 -17.04
CA SER A 188 22.02 29.21 -18.07
C SER A 188 22.85 28.61 -19.20
N SER A 189 22.20 27.84 -20.07
CA SER A 189 22.67 27.60 -21.44
C SER A 189 21.49 27.36 -22.37
N THR A 190 21.05 28.46 -22.96
CA THR A 190 20.45 28.58 -24.29
C THR A 190 20.23 27.28 -25.08
N GLY A 191 18.95 26.91 -25.26
CA GLY A 191 18.49 26.22 -26.46
C GLY A 191 17.81 24.86 -26.28
N LYS A 192 16.49 24.87 -26.51
CA LYS A 192 15.61 23.74 -26.93
C LYS A 192 15.30 22.65 -25.90
N GLU A 193 14.02 22.59 -25.52
CA GLU A 193 13.23 21.42 -25.09
C GLU A 193 14.00 20.09 -24.97
N THR A 194 14.49 19.77 -23.76
CA THR A 194 14.94 18.40 -23.41
C THR A 194 14.99 18.19 -21.89
N GLN A 195 14.06 18.79 -21.13
CA GLN A 195 14.05 18.74 -19.66
C GLN A 195 13.18 17.60 -19.07
N ASP A 196 12.74 16.64 -19.89
CA ASP A 196 11.86 15.53 -19.45
C ASP A 196 12.61 14.22 -19.11
N SER A 197 13.88 14.06 -19.49
CA SER A 197 14.58 12.77 -19.40
C SER A 197 14.91 12.27 -17.99
N PRO A 198 15.35 13.09 -17.00
CA PRO A 198 15.69 12.57 -15.67
C PRO A 198 14.44 12.22 -14.85
N HIS A 199 13.36 13.01 -14.97
CA HIS A 199 12.09 12.73 -14.31
C HIS A 199 11.40 11.50 -14.91
N GLN A 200 11.46 11.31 -16.23
CA GLN A 200 10.97 10.08 -16.87
C GLN A 200 11.76 8.87 -16.39
N LYS A 201 13.09 8.95 -16.32
CA LYS A 201 13.95 7.86 -15.83
C LYS A 201 13.69 7.53 -14.36
N LEU A 202 13.56 8.54 -13.50
CA LEU A 202 13.17 8.36 -12.10
C LEU A 202 11.82 7.64 -12.00
N ASN A 203 10.80 8.12 -12.73
CA ASN A 203 9.47 7.53 -12.70
C ASN A 203 9.45 6.10 -13.24
N PHE A 204 10.31 5.80 -14.23
CA PHE A 204 10.50 4.45 -14.77
C PHE A 204 11.18 3.53 -13.76
N VAL A 205 12.26 3.97 -13.12
CA VAL A 205 12.97 3.19 -12.09
C VAL A 205 12.05 2.88 -10.92
N LEU A 206 11.33 3.87 -10.40
CA LEU A 206 10.38 3.65 -9.30
C LEU A 206 9.16 2.84 -9.74
N GLY A 207 8.70 3.00 -10.99
CA GLY A 207 7.57 2.25 -11.54
C GLY A 207 7.87 0.78 -11.83
N SER A 208 9.15 0.43 -11.95
CA SER A 208 9.63 -0.94 -12.14
C SER A 208 10.30 -1.52 -10.89
N ALA A 209 10.36 -0.75 -9.79
CA ALA A 209 10.92 -1.21 -8.53
C ALA A 209 10.04 -2.34 -7.95
N PRO A 210 10.65 -3.34 -7.27
CA PRO A 210 9.87 -4.37 -6.61
C PRO A 210 8.97 -3.74 -5.55
N VAL A 211 7.70 -4.15 -5.52
CA VAL A 211 6.72 -3.74 -4.50
C VAL A 211 6.15 -4.96 -3.77
N TRP A 212 5.39 -4.74 -2.70
CA TRP A 212 4.56 -5.77 -2.07
C TRP A 212 3.40 -6.18 -2.99
N ASP A 213 2.96 -7.45 -2.90
CA ASP A 213 1.70 -7.84 -3.53
C ASP A 213 0.54 -7.18 -2.76
N ARG A 214 -0.56 -6.93 -3.46
CA ARG A 214 -1.72 -6.20 -2.91
C ARG A 214 -2.98 -7.01 -3.12
N VAL A 215 -3.74 -7.20 -2.04
CA VAL A 215 -5.14 -7.67 -2.10
C VAL A 215 -6.05 -6.50 -1.75
N GLU A 216 -6.98 -6.17 -2.66
CA GLU A 216 -8.03 -5.19 -2.42
C GLU A 216 -9.35 -5.92 -2.22
N LEU A 217 -10.02 -5.63 -1.11
CA LEU A 217 -11.28 -6.23 -0.72
C LEU A 217 -12.46 -5.34 -1.15
N LYS A 218 -13.63 -5.94 -1.37
CA LYS A 218 -14.84 -5.22 -1.80
C LYS A 218 -15.31 -4.14 -0.82
N ASN A 219 -14.93 -4.24 0.45
CA ASN A 219 -15.19 -3.22 1.47
C ASN A 219 -14.14 -2.09 1.47
N SER A 220 -13.36 -1.94 0.37
CA SER A 220 -12.29 -0.95 0.21
C SER A 220 -11.12 -1.10 1.18
N LYS A 221 -11.03 -2.22 1.91
CA LYS A 221 -9.85 -2.55 2.70
C LYS A 221 -8.75 -3.08 1.79
N ILE A 222 -7.51 -2.69 2.07
CA ILE A 222 -6.33 -3.12 1.35
C ILE A 222 -5.41 -3.90 2.29
N VAL A 223 -4.76 -4.94 1.77
CA VAL A 223 -3.74 -5.72 2.46
C VAL A 223 -2.50 -5.82 1.58
N LEU A 224 -1.35 -5.43 2.12
CA LEU A 224 -0.03 -5.66 1.51
C LEU A 224 0.62 -6.91 2.08
N GLY A 225 1.36 -7.65 1.25
CA GLY A 225 2.02 -8.89 1.66
C GLY A 225 2.45 -9.77 0.47
N GLU A 226 2.68 -11.05 0.72
CA GLU A 226 3.09 -12.02 -0.30
C GLU A 226 1.92 -12.92 -0.71
N PHE A 227 1.66 -12.98 -2.01
CA PHE A 227 0.79 -13.99 -2.58
C PHE A 227 1.50 -15.35 -2.58
N LEU A 228 0.84 -16.36 -2.03
CA LEU A 228 1.37 -17.72 -1.96
C LEU A 228 0.75 -18.61 -3.04
N GLU A 229 -0.56 -18.82 -2.98
CA GLU A 229 -1.26 -19.72 -3.89
C GLU A 229 -2.79 -19.52 -3.87
N PHE A 230 -3.48 -20.21 -4.78
CA PHE A 230 -4.93 -20.41 -4.68
C PHE A 230 -5.24 -21.71 -3.96
N LYS A 231 -6.26 -21.69 -3.10
CA LYS A 231 -6.75 -22.87 -2.38
C LYS A 231 -8.24 -23.06 -2.64
N GLY A 232 -8.68 -24.30 -2.85
CA GLY A 232 -10.07 -24.60 -3.16
C GLY A 232 -10.26 -26.02 -3.66
N LYS A 233 -11.32 -26.25 -4.44
CA LYS A 233 -11.50 -27.54 -5.13
C LYS A 233 -10.45 -27.71 -6.22
N GLU A 234 -10.07 -28.96 -6.49
CA GLU A 234 -9.04 -29.32 -7.46
C GLU A 234 -9.34 -28.77 -8.87
N GLU A 235 -10.62 -28.76 -9.28
CA GLU A 235 -11.07 -28.15 -10.54
C GLU A 235 -10.68 -26.67 -10.63
N ASP A 236 -10.94 -25.91 -9.55
CA ASP A 236 -10.71 -24.48 -9.50
C ASP A 236 -9.21 -24.16 -9.41
N THR A 237 -8.45 -24.89 -8.57
CA THR A 237 -6.99 -24.70 -8.45
C THR A 237 -6.25 -25.08 -9.73
N SER A 238 -6.71 -26.15 -10.41
CA SER A 238 -6.17 -26.54 -11.72
C SER A 238 -6.44 -25.49 -12.79
N ALA A 239 -7.63 -24.87 -12.79
CA ALA A 239 -7.95 -23.80 -13.73
C ALA A 239 -7.11 -22.53 -13.48
N LEU A 240 -6.80 -22.23 -12.21
CA LEU A 240 -6.00 -21.06 -11.80
C LEU A 240 -4.48 -21.28 -11.86
N ARG A 241 -3.99 -22.51 -12.15
CA ARG A 241 -2.55 -22.86 -12.12
C ARG A 241 -1.64 -22.00 -13.00
N HIS A 242 -2.23 -21.34 -14.01
CA HIS A 242 -1.52 -20.48 -14.96
C HIS A 242 -1.28 -19.07 -14.41
N ILE A 243 -2.01 -18.69 -13.37
CA ILE A 243 -1.83 -17.44 -12.64
C ILE A 243 -0.69 -17.63 -11.65
N LYS A 244 0.51 -17.24 -12.07
CA LYS A 244 1.72 -17.26 -11.24
C LYS A 244 2.18 -15.83 -11.00
N ARG A 245 2.65 -15.55 -9.77
CA ARG A 245 3.22 -14.25 -9.36
C ARG A 245 4.25 -13.71 -10.36
N SER A 246 5.08 -14.59 -10.93
CA SER A 246 6.05 -14.18 -11.95
C SER A 246 5.38 -13.71 -13.24
N LYS A 247 4.31 -14.36 -13.72
CA LYS A 247 3.75 -14.15 -15.06
C LYS A 247 2.58 -13.18 -15.12
N VAL A 248 1.84 -13.02 -14.03
CA VAL A 248 0.62 -12.21 -13.95
C VAL A 248 0.91 -10.99 -13.11
N ASP A 249 0.40 -9.83 -13.54
CA ASP A 249 0.55 -8.56 -12.83
C ASP A 249 -0.73 -8.17 -12.07
N ARG A 250 -1.91 -8.47 -12.64
CA ARG A 250 -3.20 -8.08 -12.08
C ARG A 250 -4.25 -9.17 -12.26
N ILE A 251 -5.05 -9.32 -11.22
CA ILE A 251 -6.22 -10.19 -11.17
C ILE A 251 -7.39 -9.33 -10.70
N SER A 252 -8.54 -9.44 -11.35
CA SER A 252 -9.79 -8.79 -10.94
C SER A 252 -10.91 -9.80 -10.89
N ILE A 253 -11.81 -9.63 -9.92
CA ILE A 253 -12.87 -10.59 -9.67
C ILE A 253 -14.21 -9.95 -10.00
N GLN A 254 -14.93 -10.57 -10.92
CA GLN A 254 -16.26 -10.16 -11.32
C GLN A 254 -17.28 -11.20 -10.87
N GLN A 255 -18.40 -10.72 -10.34
CA GLN A 255 -19.49 -11.59 -9.95
C GLN A 255 -20.33 -11.92 -11.17
N THR A 256 -20.38 -13.20 -11.54
CA THR A 256 -21.31 -13.66 -12.56
C THR A 256 -22.66 -13.84 -11.88
N SER A 257 -23.65 -13.02 -12.23
CA SER A 257 -25.01 -13.20 -11.72
C SER A 257 -25.54 -14.56 -12.21
N MET A 258 -25.85 -15.45 -11.27
CA MET A 258 -26.64 -16.65 -11.57
C MET A 258 -27.84 -16.66 -10.64
N LEU A 259 -29.03 -16.56 -11.22
CA LEU A 259 -30.31 -16.78 -10.55
C LEU A 259 -30.46 -18.30 -10.32
N GLY A 260 -30.37 -18.77 -9.07
CA GLY A 260 -30.67 -20.18 -8.72
C GLY A 260 -29.84 -20.76 -7.57
N PHE A 261 -30.25 -21.93 -7.09
CA PHE A 261 -29.65 -22.68 -5.96
C PHE A 261 -28.27 -23.30 -6.22
N ALA A 262 -27.59 -22.93 -7.31
CA ALA A 262 -26.27 -23.45 -7.65
C ALA A 262 -25.15 -22.70 -6.89
N PRO A 263 -24.01 -23.35 -6.59
CA PRO A 263 -22.85 -22.67 -5.99
C PRO A 263 -22.45 -21.46 -6.85
N THR A 264 -22.45 -20.26 -6.27
CA THR A 264 -22.14 -19.02 -6.98
C THR A 264 -20.75 -19.13 -7.60
N ARG A 265 -20.67 -18.99 -8.92
CA ARG A 265 -19.39 -18.89 -9.62
C ARG A 265 -18.96 -17.42 -9.74
N LEU A 266 -17.67 -17.21 -9.89
CA LEU A 266 -17.03 -15.92 -10.09
C LEU A 266 -16.17 -15.99 -11.34
N GLN A 267 -16.11 -14.90 -12.08
CA GLN A 267 -15.21 -14.72 -13.21
C GLN A 267 -13.95 -14.05 -12.70
N VAL A 268 -12.83 -14.74 -12.87
CA VAL A 268 -11.48 -14.25 -12.56
C VAL A 268 -10.87 -13.78 -13.86
N LEU A 269 -10.69 -12.47 -13.99
CA LEU A 269 -10.00 -11.84 -15.11
C LEU A 269 -8.57 -11.55 -14.71
N TYR A 270 -7.60 -11.91 -15.55
CA TYR A 270 -6.19 -11.64 -15.28
C TYR A 270 -5.43 -11.24 -16.54
N SER A 271 -4.40 -10.43 -16.35
CA SER A 271 -3.49 -9.95 -17.39
C SER A 271 -2.11 -10.57 -17.21
N TYR A 272 -1.45 -10.94 -18.31
CA TYR A 272 -0.04 -11.26 -18.22
C TYR A 272 0.78 -9.99 -18.11
N ARG A 273 1.90 -10.11 -17.38
CA ARG A 273 2.92 -9.09 -17.30
C ARG A 273 3.54 -8.90 -18.68
N ASP A 274 3.53 -7.65 -19.15
CA ASP A 274 4.25 -7.27 -20.35
C ASP A 274 5.71 -6.96 -19.97
N TYR A 275 6.62 -7.84 -20.39
CA TYR A 275 8.07 -7.65 -20.20
C TYR A 275 8.72 -6.85 -21.34
N ARG A 276 7.96 -6.47 -22.37
CA ARG A 276 8.49 -6.03 -23.65
C ARG A 276 8.18 -4.59 -24.03
N SER A 277 7.31 -3.86 -23.32
CA SER A 277 6.93 -2.51 -23.75
C SER A 277 7.09 -1.41 -22.69
N GLU A 278 7.80 -0.35 -23.08
CA GLU A 278 7.71 1.01 -22.51
C GLU A 278 6.36 1.71 -22.89
N GLY A 279 5.32 0.96 -23.26
CA GLY A 279 4.04 1.57 -23.60
C GLY A 279 3.03 0.65 -24.27
N SER A 280 1.83 0.62 -23.68
CA SER A 280 0.51 0.45 -24.33
C SER A 280 0.37 -0.63 -25.40
N SER A 281 0.98 -1.81 -25.24
CA SER A 281 0.44 -3.00 -25.90
C SER A 281 -0.70 -3.54 -25.04
N GLY A 282 -1.91 -3.62 -25.62
CA GLY A 282 -3.11 -4.06 -24.92
C GLY A 282 -2.88 -5.42 -24.26
N SER A 283 -2.85 -5.44 -22.93
CA SER A 283 -2.60 -6.68 -22.20
C SER A 283 -3.73 -7.66 -22.48
N GLU A 284 -3.38 -8.81 -23.07
CA GLU A 284 -4.31 -9.90 -23.35
C GLU A 284 -4.96 -10.32 -22.02
N THR A 285 -6.22 -9.94 -21.85
CA THR A 285 -6.98 -10.28 -20.65
C THR A 285 -7.56 -11.67 -20.82
N LYS A 286 -7.22 -12.58 -19.91
CA LYS A 286 -7.76 -13.93 -19.86
C LYS A 286 -8.81 -14.06 -18.78
N GLU A 287 -9.73 -14.99 -18.99
CA GLU A 287 -10.82 -15.26 -18.06
C GLU A 287 -10.86 -16.73 -17.63
N VAL A 288 -11.18 -16.95 -16.36
CA VAL A 288 -11.44 -18.27 -15.80
C VAL A 288 -12.62 -18.18 -14.84
N THR A 289 -13.55 -19.13 -14.92
CA THR A 289 -14.69 -19.20 -14.01
C THR A 289 -14.46 -20.22 -12.90
N VAL A 290 -14.47 -19.76 -11.65
CA VAL A 290 -14.24 -20.60 -10.45
C VAL A 290 -15.35 -20.42 -9.43
N ARG A 291 -15.37 -21.25 -8.40
CA ARG A 291 -16.34 -21.12 -7.30
C ARG A 291 -16.03 -19.91 -6.41
N SER A 292 -17.07 -19.32 -5.83
CA SER A 292 -16.95 -18.22 -4.87
C SER A 292 -16.21 -18.58 -3.58
N SER A 293 -16.18 -19.87 -3.26
CA SER A 293 -15.49 -20.43 -2.09
C SER A 293 -13.99 -20.62 -2.29
N THR A 294 -13.46 -20.45 -3.50
CA THR A 294 -12.01 -20.48 -3.75
C THR A 294 -11.35 -19.33 -2.99
N GLU A 295 -10.15 -19.57 -2.48
CA GLU A 295 -9.42 -18.68 -1.59
C GLU A 295 -8.06 -18.31 -2.19
N VAL A 296 -7.62 -17.08 -1.93
CA VAL A 296 -6.23 -16.64 -2.10
C VAL A 296 -5.53 -16.82 -0.77
N VAL A 297 -4.44 -17.58 -0.77
CA VAL A 297 -3.54 -17.74 0.37
C VAL A 297 -2.48 -16.64 0.30
N PHE A 298 -2.37 -15.87 1.37
CA PHE A 298 -1.61 -14.63 1.38
C PHE A 298 -0.96 -14.41 2.74
N GLN A 299 0.31 -14.03 2.77
CA GLN A 299 1.02 -13.69 3.99
C GLN A 299 1.13 -12.16 4.11
N PRO A 300 0.39 -11.51 5.02
CA PRO A 300 0.47 -10.07 5.22
C PRO A 300 1.89 -9.62 5.61
N ARG A 301 2.31 -8.43 5.17
CA ARG A 301 3.65 -7.87 5.43
C ARG A 301 4.01 -7.88 6.91
N ASP A 302 3.11 -7.41 7.77
CA ASP A 302 3.35 -7.21 9.19
C ASP A 302 2.93 -8.43 10.05
N SER A 303 2.81 -9.61 9.44
CA SER A 303 2.27 -10.81 10.10
C SER A 303 2.96 -12.09 9.62
N GLU A 304 3.44 -12.90 10.56
CA GLU A 304 3.93 -14.26 10.24
C GLU A 304 2.78 -15.24 9.92
N LYS A 305 1.53 -14.83 10.19
CA LYS A 305 0.37 -15.70 10.02
C LYS A 305 -0.14 -15.62 8.59
N ILE A 306 -0.17 -16.78 7.93
CA ILE A 306 -0.82 -16.93 6.63
C ILE A 306 -2.33 -16.71 6.77
N LYS A 307 -2.87 -15.84 5.92
CA LYS A 307 -4.30 -15.55 5.80
C LYS A 307 -4.86 -16.13 4.51
N LYS A 308 -6.18 -16.36 4.53
CA LYS A 308 -6.94 -16.83 3.37
C LYS A 308 -8.08 -15.87 3.09
N PHE A 309 -8.14 -15.39 1.87
CA PHE A 309 -9.17 -14.47 1.41
C PHE A 309 -10.07 -15.17 0.40
N LYS A 310 -11.37 -15.29 0.69
CA LYS A 310 -12.33 -15.83 -0.28
C LYS A 310 -12.39 -14.91 -1.50
N LEU A 311 -12.37 -15.48 -2.70
CA LEU A 311 -12.50 -14.71 -3.95
C LEU A 311 -13.76 -13.85 -3.96
N SER A 312 -14.85 -14.29 -3.32
CA SER A 312 -16.08 -13.51 -3.21
C SER A 312 -15.93 -12.16 -2.48
N SER A 313 -14.95 -12.05 -1.58
CA SER A 313 -14.64 -10.82 -0.83
C SER A 313 -13.58 -9.94 -1.47
N ILE A 314 -12.85 -10.45 -2.47
CA ILE A 314 -11.77 -9.73 -3.14
C ILE A 314 -12.36 -8.97 -4.33
N LEU A 315 -11.87 -7.75 -4.53
CA LEU A 315 -12.10 -6.93 -5.72
C LEU A 315 -10.99 -7.17 -6.75
N SER A 316 -9.74 -7.05 -6.33
CA SER A 316 -8.57 -7.29 -7.17
C SER A 316 -7.34 -7.72 -6.39
N VAL A 317 -6.41 -8.37 -7.08
CA VAL A 317 -5.07 -8.70 -6.58
C VAL A 317 -4.04 -8.12 -7.56
N SER A 318 -3.06 -7.40 -7.06
CA SER A 318 -1.89 -6.96 -7.84
C SER A 318 -0.66 -7.74 -7.37
N LEU A 319 0.06 -8.34 -8.32
CA LEU A 319 1.21 -9.18 -8.06
C LEU A 319 2.47 -8.47 -8.54
N SER A 320 3.41 -8.29 -7.63
CA SER A 320 4.76 -7.84 -7.90
C SER A 320 5.62 -9.05 -8.27
N ALA A 321 6.66 -8.90 -9.08
CA ALA A 321 7.58 -10.00 -9.42
C ALA A 321 8.96 -9.69 -8.84
#